data_AF-A0A973XYC4-F1
#
_entry.id   AF-A0A973XYC4-F1
#
_cell.length_a   1.000
_cell.length_b   1.000
_cell.length_c   1.000
_cell.angle_alpha   90.00
_cell.angle_beta   90.00
_cell.angle_gamma   90.00
#
_symmetry.space_group_name_H-M   'P 1'
#
loop_
_entity.id
_entity.type
_entity.pdbx_description
1 polymer ?
#
loop_
_entity_poly.entity_id
_entity_poly.type
_entity_poly.pdbx_seq_one_letter_code
_entity_poly.pdbx_strand_id
1 'polypeptide(L)' 'MAVFTAAWVAWIAAFCVIEGVALYRKQPGDTLSEHVWKWFHTAKGTAPDRTTRLRRFVLVAFMAWLSAHLLTGGTV' A
#
# COMPACT_ATOMS: atom_id res chain seq x y z
N MET A 1 -16.32 21.69 8.18
CA MET A 1 -15.46 20.48 8.00
C MET A 1 -14.13 20.76 8.68
N ALA A 2 -13.58 19.83 9.47
CA ALA A 2 -12.25 20.00 10.05
C ALA A 2 -11.19 20.01 8.92
N VAL A 3 -10.14 20.84 9.04
CA VAL A 3 -9.06 20.97 8.03
C VAL A 3 -8.46 19.60 7.68
N PHE A 4 -8.28 18.74 8.67
CA PHE A 4 -7.78 17.37 8.46
C PHE A 4 -8.73 16.49 7.65
N THR A 5 -10.05 16.64 7.81
CA THR A 5 -11.02 15.91 6.98
C THR A 5 -10.89 16.30 5.52
N ALA A 6 -10.77 17.60 5.23
CA ALA A 6 -10.57 18.09 3.87
C ALA A 6 -9.24 17.57 3.28
N ALA A 7 -8.17 17.55 4.07
CA ALA A 7 -6.88 16.99 3.66
C ALA A 7 -6.97 15.50 3.30
N TRP A 8 -7.66 14.70 4.12
CA TRP A 8 -7.89 13.28 3.84
C TRP A 8 -8.70 13.07 2.55
N VAL A 9 -9.78 13.84 2.36
CA VAL A 9 -10.60 13.77 1.13
C VAL A 9 -9.77 14.13 -0.10
N ALA A 10 -8.99 15.21 -0.04
CA ALA A 10 -8.13 15.63 -1.14
C ALA A 10 -7.07 14.57 -1.48
N TRP A 11 -6.47 13.95 -0.45
CA TRP A 11 -5.50 12.87 -0.63
C TRP A 11 -6.12 11.64 -1.31
N ILE A 12 -7.31 11.19 -0.87
CA ILE A 12 -8.02 10.06 -1.50
C ILE A 12 -8.38 10.40 -2.96
N ALA A 13 -8.86 11.62 -3.23
CA ALA A 13 -9.18 12.04 -4.58
C ALA A 13 -7.93 12.05 -5.49
N ALA A 14 -6.80 12.55 -4.98
CA ALA A 14 -5.52 12.52 -5.71
C ALA A 14 -5.07 11.08 -6.00
N PHE A 15 -5.18 10.17 -5.01
CA PHE A 15 -4.89 8.75 -5.21
C PHE A 15 -5.73 8.15 -6.34
N CYS A 16 -7.05 8.37 -6.34
CA CYS A 16 -7.94 7.85 -7.39
C CYS A 16 -7.58 8.37 -8.79
N VAL A 17 -7.21 9.65 -8.91
CA VAL A 17 -6.81 10.23 -10.20
C VAL A 17 -5.49 9.63 -10.68
N ILE A 18 -4.47 9.57 -9.82
CA ILE A 18 -3.14 9.04 -10.17
C ILE A 18 -3.26 7.57 -10.58
N GLU A 19 -3.90 6.74 -9.75
CA GLU A 19 -4.06 5.31 -10.02
C GLU A 19 -4.95 5.08 -11.26
N GLY A 20 -6.01 5.88 -11.44
CA GLY A 20 -6.88 5.80 -12.62
C GLY A 20 -6.13 6.09 -13.93
N VAL A 21 -5.28 7.12 -13.95
CA VAL A 21 -4.42 7.42 -15.10
C VAL A 21 -3.38 6.33 -15.32
N ALA A 22 -2.76 5.81 -14.25
CA ALA A 22 -1.82 4.70 -14.33
C ALA A 22 -2.44 3.45 -14.95
N LEU A 23 -3.65 3.09 -14.53
CA LEU A 23 -4.42 1.96 -15.06
C LEU A 23 -4.83 2.17 -16.53
N TYR A 24 -5.11 3.41 -16.94
CA TYR A 24 -5.38 3.74 -18.34
C TYR A 24 -4.13 3.62 -19.21
N ARG A 25 -2.99 4.16 -18.75
CA ARG A 25 -1.70 4.14 -19.47
C ARG A 25 -1.08 2.75 -19.55
N LYS A 26 -1.29 1.91 -18.52
CA LYS A 26 -0.74 0.55 -18.41
C LYS A 26 0.79 0.49 -18.58
N GLN A 27 1.50 1.56 -18.20
CA GLN A 27 2.96 1.56 -18.28
C GLN A 27 3.54 0.90 -17.03
N PRO A 28 4.58 0.04 -17.18
CA PRO A 28 5.20 -0.61 -16.04
C PRO A 28 5.74 0.41 -15.03
N GLY A 29 5.35 0.26 -13.77
CA GLY A 29 5.79 1.10 -12.67
C GLY A 29 4.98 2.38 -12.46
N ASP A 30 3.84 2.55 -13.12
CA ASP A 30 2.96 3.71 -12.89
C ASP A 30 2.05 3.52 -11.66
N THR A 31 1.68 2.28 -11.31
CA THR A 31 0.66 2.02 -10.26
C THR A 31 1.27 1.95 -8.87
N LEU A 32 0.49 2.33 -7.84
CA LEU A 32 0.90 2.14 -6.45
C LEU A 32 1.12 0.65 -6.14
N SER A 33 0.30 -0.24 -6.71
CA SER A 33 0.41 -1.68 -6.47
C SER A 33 1.78 -2.26 -6.89
N GLU A 34 2.32 -1.83 -8.03
CA GLU A 34 3.66 -2.22 -8.50
C GLU A 34 4.77 -1.76 -7.55
N HIS A 35 4.64 -0.54 -7.02
CA HIS A 35 5.57 -0.02 -6.02
C HIS A 35 5.52 -0.83 -4.73
N VAL A 36 4.32 -1.15 -4.24
CA VAL A 36 4.14 -2.02 -3.07
C VAL A 36 4.77 -3.39 -3.31
N TRP A 37 4.58 -3.99 -4.50
CA TRP A 37 5.22 -5.26 -4.84
C TRP A 37 6.74 -5.18 -4.85
N LYS A 38 7.28 -4.09 -5.38
CA LYS A 38 8.72 -3.82 -5.39
C LYS A 38 9.27 -3.63 -3.98
N TRP A 39 8.56 -2.92 -3.10
CA TRP A 39 9.00 -2.67 -1.72
C TRP A 39 8.92 -3.90 -0.83
N PHE A 40 7.99 -4.82 -1.07
CA PHE A 40 7.82 -6.01 -0.25
C PHE A 40 8.24 -7.31 -0.94
N HIS A 41 8.84 -7.21 -2.13
CA HIS A 41 9.28 -8.36 -2.92
C HIS A 41 8.15 -9.37 -3.15
N THR A 42 6.93 -8.90 -3.42
CA THR A 42 5.75 -9.74 -3.67
C THR A 42 5.41 -9.86 -5.16
N ALA A 43 6.22 -9.25 -6.04
CA ALA A 43 6.12 -9.45 -7.47
C ALA A 43 6.34 -10.93 -7.86
N LYS A 44 5.66 -11.37 -8.91
CA LYS A 44 5.83 -12.73 -9.44
C LYS A 44 7.28 -12.93 -9.91
N GLY A 45 7.86 -14.08 -9.59
CA GLY A 45 9.23 -14.43 -9.99
C GLY A 45 10.34 -13.84 -9.11
N THR A 46 10.01 -13.10 -8.05
CA THR A 46 11.03 -12.67 -7.08
C THR A 46 11.61 -13.86 -6.33
N ALA A 47 12.93 -14.05 -6.45
CA ALA A 47 13.65 -15.14 -5.81
C ALA A 47 13.57 -15.05 -4.27
N PRO A 48 13.33 -16.17 -3.57
CA PRO A 48 13.25 -16.16 -2.12
C PRO A 48 14.66 -16.11 -1.51
N ASP A 49 15.02 -14.97 -0.94
CA ASP A 49 16.21 -14.79 -0.10
C ASP A 49 15.83 -14.34 1.33
N ARG A 50 16.85 -14.17 2.19
CA ARG A 50 16.62 -13.73 3.59
C ARG A 50 15.93 -12.37 3.66
N THR A 51 16.33 -11.45 2.79
CA THR A 51 15.77 -10.10 2.70
C THR A 51 14.30 -10.12 2.27
N THR A 52 13.95 -10.94 1.29
CA THR A 52 12.58 -11.15 0.79
C THR A 52 11.70 -11.71 1.88
N ARG A 53 12.17 -12.71 2.63
CA ARG A 53 11.43 -13.27 3.77
C ARG A 53 11.17 -12.21 4.84
N LEU A 54 12.19 -11.41 5.19
CA LEU A 54 12.04 -10.34 6.17
C LEU A 54 11.04 -9.27 5.70
N ARG A 55 11.15 -8.79 4.46
CA ARG A 55 10.25 -7.76 3.91
C ARG A 55 8.80 -8.25 3.89
N ARG A 56 8.56 -9.49 3.45
CA ARG A 56 7.22 -10.10 3.47
C ARG A 56 6.70 -10.31 4.89
N PHE A 57 7.56 -10.70 5.82
CA PHE A 57 7.18 -10.82 7.23
C PHE A 57 6.75 -9.46 7.80
N VAL A 58 7.51 -8.39 7.54
CA VAL A 58 7.14 -7.03 7.95
C VAL A 58 5.80 -6.61 7.36
N LEU A 59 5.55 -6.89 6.07
CA LEU A 59 4.25 -6.62 5.46
C LEU A 59 3.12 -7.36 6.19
N VAL A 60 3.26 -8.65 6.42
CA VAL A 60 2.23 -9.47 7.09
C VAL A 60 1.99 -8.99 8.51
N ALA A 61 3.06 -8.75 9.28
CA ALA A 61 2.95 -8.25 10.65
C ALA A 61 2.25 -6.89 10.69
N PHE A 62 2.63 -5.97 9.80
CA PHE A 62 1.97 -4.67 9.68
C PHE A 62 0.50 -4.80 9.29
N MET A 63 0.16 -5.63 8.30
CA MET A 63 -1.24 -5.82 7.88
C MET A 63 -2.09 -6.47 8.97
N ALA A 64 -1.53 -7.44 9.71
CA ALA A 64 -2.20 -8.08 10.83
C ALA A 64 -2.46 -7.06 11.94
N TRP A 65 -1.44 -6.27 12.32
CA TRP A 65 -1.58 -5.21 13.30
C TRP A 65 -2.56 -4.13 12.85
N LEU A 66 -2.41 -3.58 11.65
CA LEU A 66 -3.28 -2.52 11.13
C LEU A 66 -4.74 -2.95 11.11
N SER A 67 -5.00 -4.18 10.66
CA SER A 67 -6.35 -4.74 10.66
C SER A 67 -6.92 -4.81 12.08
N ALA A 68 -6.14 -5.33 13.03
CA ALA A 68 -6.56 -5.40 14.42
C ALA A 68 -6.77 -3.99 15.02
N HIS A 69 -5.82 -3.08 14.85
CA HIS A 69 -5.87 -1.69 15.31
C HIS A 69 -7.12 -0.97 14.81
N LEU A 70 -7.46 -1.12 13.53
CA LEU A 70 -8.68 -0.52 12.96
C LEU A 70 -9.96 -1.15 13.53
N LEU A 71 -10.00 -2.49 13.67
CA LEU A 71 -11.16 -3.21 14.20
C LEU A 71 -11.42 -2.93 15.68
N THR A 72 -10.38 -2.65 16.45
CA THR A 72 -10.47 -2.39 17.88
C THR A 72 -10.47 -0.90 18.24
N GLY A 73 -10.64 -0.01 17.25
CA GLY A 73 -10.69 1.44 17.47
C GLY A 73 -9.38 2.05 17.96
N GLY A 74 -8.25 1.41 17.66
CA GLY A 74 -6.91 1.92 17.90
C GLY A 74 -6.23 1.42 19.18
N THR A 75 -6.75 0.35 19.78
CA THR A 75 -6.32 -0.11 21.11
C THR A 75 -5.13 -1.09 21.12
N VAL A 76 -4.78 -1.66 19.97
CA VAL A 76 -3.66 -2.62 19.81
C VAL A 76 -2.56 -2.10 18.91
#